data_AF-A0A920NH60-F1
#
_entry.id   AF-A0A920NH60-F1
#
_cell.length_a   1.000
_cell.length_b   1.000
_cell.length_c   1.000
_cell.angle_alpha   90.00
_cell.angle_beta   90.00
_cell.angle_gamma   90.00
#
_symmetry.space_group_name_H-M   'P 1'
#
loop_
_entity.id
_entity.type
_entity.pdbx_description
1 polymer ?
#
loop_
_entity_poly.entity_id
_entity_poly.type
_entity_poly.pdbx_seq_one_letter_code
_entity_poly.pdbx_strand_id
1 'polypeptide(L)'
;MNDYIKSINHVEKLKSWFTSFFSKYDILLCPTGPVTAHSHESKNLNANGQLINPRNALRDTVPFNLTGLPALTIPFNLHSNGLAMEYRL
;
A
#
# COMPACT_ATOMS: atom_id res chain seq x y z
N MET A 1 5.84 -24.31 8.59
CA MET A 1 6.86 -24.45 7.52
C MET A 1 6.25 -24.28 6.13
N ASN A 2 5.23 -25.05 5.75
CA ASN A 2 4.62 -24.97 4.41
C ASN A 2 4.11 -23.57 4.04
N ASP A 3 3.41 -22.89 4.95
CA ASP A 3 2.86 -21.55 4.68
C ASP A 3 3.92 -20.47 4.51
N TYR A 4 5.06 -20.62 5.18
CA TYR A 4 6.22 -19.73 4.99
C TYR A 4 6.78 -19.88 3.57
N ILE A 5 7.00 -21.10 3.10
CA ILE A 5 7.49 -21.37 1.74
C ILE A 5 6.48 -20.86 0.69
N LYS A 6 5.18 -21.09 0.89
CA LYS A 6 4.14 -20.50 0.03
C LYS A 6 4.22 -18.98 -0.02
N SER A 7 4.42 -18.33 1.12
CA SER A 7 4.53 -16.87 1.20
C SER A 7 5.75 -16.34 0.44
N ILE A 8 6.90 -17.00 0.55
CA ILE A 8 8.10 -16.64 -0.23
C ILE A 8 7.82 -16.75 -1.74
N ASN A 9 7.15 -17.82 -2.18
CA ASN A 9 6.77 -17.96 -3.59
C ASN A 9 5.83 -16.85 -4.07
N HIS A 10 4.95 -16.34 -3.20
CA HIS A 10 4.11 -15.18 -3.54
C HIS A 10 4.92 -13.89 -3.66
N VAL A 11 5.91 -13.68 -2.78
CA VAL A 11 6.82 -12.53 -2.86
C VAL A 11 7.64 -12.57 -4.15
N GLU A 12 8.16 -13.72 -4.56
CA GLU A 12 8.91 -13.85 -5.81
C GLU A 12 8.05 -13.57 -7.05
N LYS A 13 6.79 -14.04 -7.06
CA LYS A 13 5.83 -13.68 -8.11
C LYS A 13 5.57 -12.17 -8.16
N LEU A 14 5.45 -11.53 -7.00
CA LEU A 14 5.23 -10.09 -6.91
C LEU A 14 6.45 -9.31 -7.45
N LYS A 15 7.68 -9.72 -7.11
CA LYS A 15 8.91 -9.13 -7.67
C LYS A 15 8.94 -9.23 -9.19
N SER A 16 8.64 -10.41 -9.74
CA SER A 16 8.59 -10.64 -11.19
C SER A 16 7.57 -9.74 -11.90
N TRP A 17 6.40 -9.52 -11.27
CA TRP A 17 5.41 -8.58 -11.77
C TRP A 17 5.94 -7.15 -11.82
N PHE A 18 6.59 -6.67 -10.75
CA PHE A 18 7.20 -5.34 -10.73
C PHE A 18 8.32 -5.20 -11.76
N THR A 19 9.20 -6.19 -11.92
CA THR A 19 10.22 -6.19 -12.98
C THR A 19 9.59 -6.02 -14.35
N SER A 20 8.49 -6.74 -14.61
CA SER A 20 7.76 -6.63 -15.88
C SER A 20 7.08 -5.27 -16.05
N PHE A 21 6.55 -4.68 -14.97
CA PHE A 21 5.95 -3.35 -14.98
C PHE A 21 7.00 -2.27 -15.28
N PHE A 22 8.10 -2.26 -14.53
CA PHE A 22 9.18 -1.28 -14.68
C PHE A 22 10.03 -1.47 -15.95
N SER A 23 9.87 -2.59 -16.66
CA SER A 23 10.42 -2.73 -18.02
C SER A 23 9.72 -1.84 -19.04
N LYS A 24 8.52 -1.32 -18.71
CA LYS A 24 7.68 -0.51 -19.61
C LYS A 24 7.40 0.91 -19.10
N TYR A 25 7.49 1.11 -17.78
CA TYR A 25 7.13 2.37 -17.12
C TYR A 25 8.21 2.74 -16.12
N ASP A 26 8.55 4.03 -16.01
CA ASP A 26 9.59 4.46 -15.08
C ASP A 26 9.09 4.59 -13.63
N ILE A 27 7.80 4.86 -13.45
CA ILE A 27 7.20 5.24 -12.16
C ILE A 27 5.84 4.56 -11.99
N LEU A 28 5.52 4.13 -10.76
CA LEU A 28 4.19 3.68 -10.36
C LEU A 28 3.59 4.67 -9.35
N LEU A 29 2.58 5.43 -9.78
CA LEU A 29 1.84 6.32 -8.88
C LEU A 29 0.66 5.58 -8.23
N CYS A 30 0.61 5.53 -6.90
CA CYS A 30 -0.52 4.98 -6.16
C CYS A 30 -0.81 5.77 -4.87
N PRO A 31 -2.04 5.68 -4.31
CA PRO A 31 -2.33 6.25 -2.99
C PRO A 31 -1.39 5.66 -1.92
N THR A 32 -1.06 6.43 -0.87
CA THR A 32 -0.22 5.93 0.22
C THR A 32 -0.93 4.96 1.16
N GLY A 33 -2.26 4.97 1.16
CA GLY A 33 -3.12 4.08 1.92
C GLY A 33 -4.59 4.20 1.49
N PRO A 34 -5.45 3.29 1.97
CA PRO A 34 -6.85 3.23 1.56
C PRO A 34 -7.75 4.27 2.26
N VAL A 35 -7.26 4.90 3.33
CA VAL A 35 -7.98 5.89 4.13
C VAL A 35 -7.00 6.97 4.62
N THR A 36 -7.51 8.17 4.91
CA THR A 36 -6.75 9.21 5.62
C THR A 36 -6.43 8.77 7.06
N ALA A 37 -5.65 9.58 7.79
CA ALA A 37 -5.37 9.33 9.21
C ALA A 37 -6.67 9.03 9.99
N HIS A 38 -6.69 7.88 10.67
CA HIS A 38 -7.84 7.41 11.44
C HIS A 38 -7.60 7.66 12.94
N SER A 39 -8.69 7.73 13.70
CA SER A 39 -8.62 7.93 15.15
C SER A 39 -7.83 6.82 15.84
N HIS A 40 -7.16 7.15 16.95
CA HIS A 40 -6.51 6.16 17.79
C HIS A 40 -7.50 5.06 18.22
N GLU A 41 -7.02 3.82 18.35
CA GLU A 41 -7.80 2.63 18.74
C GLU A 41 -8.98 2.25 17.82
N SER A 42 -9.07 2.82 16.62
CA SER A 42 -10.09 2.44 15.63
C SER A 42 -10.14 0.93 15.45
N LYS A 43 -11.33 0.32 15.63
CA LYS A 43 -11.52 -1.14 15.49
C LYS A 43 -11.76 -1.58 14.05
N ASN A 44 -12.27 -0.67 13.22
CA ASN A 44 -12.51 -0.88 11.79
C ASN A 44 -12.22 0.43 11.05
N LEU A 45 -11.81 0.31 9.78
CA LEU A 45 -11.64 1.44 8.87
C LEU A 45 -12.69 1.32 7.77
N ASN A 46 -13.27 2.44 7.35
CA ASN A 46 -14.19 2.47 6.21
C ASN A 46 -13.42 2.86 4.95
N ALA A 47 -13.15 1.89 4.07
CA ALA A 47 -12.59 2.11 2.76
C ALA A 47 -13.69 1.97 1.70
N ASN A 48 -14.19 3.10 1.20
CA ASN A 48 -15.24 3.16 0.18
C ASN A 48 -16.51 2.32 0.50
N GLY A 49 -17.02 2.42 1.72
CA GLY A 49 -18.20 1.69 2.19
C GLY A 49 -17.89 0.29 2.74
N GLN A 50 -16.66 -0.20 2.60
CA GLN A 50 -16.25 -1.49 3.15
C GLN A 50 -15.52 -1.32 4.48
N LEU A 51 -15.98 -2.03 5.52
CA LEU A 51 -15.27 -2.12 6.79
C LEU A 51 -14.10 -3.10 6.68
N ILE A 52 -12.89 -2.60 6.95
CA ILE A 52 -11.66 -3.38 6.92
C ILE A 52 -10.92 -3.33 8.25
N ASN A 53 -10.11 -4.36 8.51
CA ASN A 53 -9.24 -4.40 9.68
C ASN A 53 -8.24 -3.22 9.67
N PRO A 54 -7.98 -2.55 10.81
CA PRO A 54 -7.03 -1.45 10.90
C PRO A 54 -5.63 -1.74 10.36
N ARG A 55 -5.16 -2.99 10.45
CA ARG A 55 -3.89 -3.43 9.87
C ARG A 55 -3.82 -3.18 8.35
N ASN A 56 -4.96 -3.18 7.67
CA ASN A 56 -5.04 -2.94 6.24
C ASN A 56 -4.81 -1.47 5.87
N ALA A 57 -4.66 -0.55 6.82
CA ALA A 57 -4.15 0.80 6.55
C ALA A 57 -2.77 0.77 5.85
N LEU A 58 -1.98 -0.27 6.09
CA LEU A 58 -0.63 -0.46 5.51
C LEU A 58 -0.65 -1.27 4.21
N ARG A 59 -1.83 -1.66 3.70
CA ARG A 59 -1.94 -2.62 2.59
C ARG A 59 -1.20 -2.17 1.34
N ASP A 60 -1.17 -0.86 1.09
CA ASP A 60 -0.53 -0.29 -0.11
C ASP A 60 0.98 -0.13 0.05
N THR A 61 1.51 -0.14 1.27
CA THR A 61 2.95 -0.01 1.55
C THR A 61 3.67 -1.35 1.66
N VAL A 62 2.95 -2.41 2.06
CA VAL A 62 3.49 -3.76 2.22
C VAL A 62 4.18 -4.30 0.94
N PRO A 63 3.63 -4.14 -0.28
CA PRO A 63 4.28 -4.62 -1.50
C PRO A 63 5.71 -4.10 -1.66
N PHE A 64 5.92 -2.79 -1.47
CA PHE A 64 7.24 -2.15 -1.61
C PHE A 64 8.24 -2.65 -0.56
N ASN A 65 7.79 -2.87 0.67
CA ASN A 65 8.62 -3.45 1.73
C ASN A 65 9.04 -4.90 1.41
N LEU A 66 8.13 -5.71 0.85
CA LEU A 66 8.40 -7.10 0.51
C LEU A 66 9.31 -7.25 -0.71
N THR A 67 9.25 -6.32 -1.66
CA THR A 67 10.05 -6.36 -2.89
C THR A 67 11.35 -5.57 -2.80
N GLY A 68 11.51 -4.72 -1.77
CA GLY A 68 12.69 -3.87 -1.59
C GLY A 68 12.78 -2.71 -2.58
N LEU A 69 11.67 -2.32 -3.20
CA LEU A 69 11.63 -1.20 -4.13
C LEU A 69 11.71 0.13 -3.38
N PRO A 70 12.42 1.14 -3.93
CA PRO A 70 12.32 2.49 -3.40
C PRO A 70 10.88 2.99 -3.55
N ALA A 71 10.43 3.77 -2.58
CA ALA A 71 9.13 4.42 -2.64
C ALA A 71 9.16 5.79 -1.95
N LEU A 72 8.56 6.80 -2.58
CA LEU A 72 8.53 8.16 -2.06
C LEU A 72 7.09 8.62 -1.83
N THR A 73 6.78 9.05 -0.61
CA THR A 73 5.47 9.63 -0.24
C THR A 73 5.51 11.16 -0.35
N ILE A 74 4.58 11.73 -1.09
CA ILE A 74 4.43 13.18 -1.27
C ILE A 74 2.98 13.60 -0.95
N PRO A 75 2.76 14.58 -0.05
CA PRO A 75 1.43 15.15 0.17
C PRO A 75 0.99 15.95 -1.06
N PHE A 76 -0.22 15.70 -1.55
CA PHE A 76 -0.72 16.34 -2.76
C PHE A 76 -1.93 17.24 -2.51
N ASN A 77 -2.77 16.92 -1.52
CA ASN A 77 -3.98 17.70 -1.21
C ASN A 77 -4.49 17.38 0.20
N LEU A 78 -5.55 18.07 0.63
CA LEU A 78 -6.33 17.76 1.82
C LEU A 78 -7.65 17.11 1.43
N HIS A 79 -8.03 16.09 2.19
CA HIS A 79 -9.36 15.50 2.12
C HIS A 79 -10.39 16.48 2.72
N SER A 80 -11.69 16.23 2.48
CA SER A 80 -12.79 17.10 2.95
C SER A 80 -12.86 17.26 4.47
N ASN A 81 -12.24 16.36 5.24
CA ASN A 81 -12.09 16.43 6.69
C ASN A 81 -10.83 17.18 7.16
N GLY A 82 -10.08 17.81 6.24
CA GLY A 82 -8.87 18.57 6.54
C GLY A 82 -7.61 17.73 6.74
N LEU A 83 -7.66 16.41 6.56
CA LEU A 83 -6.49 15.52 6.69
C LEU A 83 -5.75 15.40 5.35
N ALA A 84 -4.43 15.22 5.42
CA ALA A 84 -3.60 15.09 4.22
C ALA A 84 -3.97 13.84 3.40
N MET A 85 -4.01 14.02 2.08
CA MET A 85 -3.98 12.96 1.09
C MET A 85 -2.61 12.98 0.42
N GLU A 86 -2.05 11.80 0.27
CA GLU A 86 -0.67 11.62 -0.18
C GLU A 86 -0.63 10.57 -1.29
N TYR A 87 0.29 10.75 -2.23
CA TYR A 87 0.61 9.75 -3.24
C TYR A 87 2.00 9.17 -3.00
N ARG A 88 2.18 7.94 -3.44
CA ARG A 88 3.44 7.19 -3.46
C ARG A 88 3.90 7.02 -4.90
N LEU A 89 5.17 7.31 -5.14
CA LEU A 89 5.92 7.05 -6.36
C LEU A 89 6.82 5.82 -6.18
#